data_AF-A0A432W1A7-F1
#
_entry.id   AF-A0A432W1A7-F1
#
_cell.length_a   1.000
_cell.length_b   1.000
_cell.length_c   1.000
_cell.angle_alpha   90.00
_cell.angle_beta   90.00
_cell.angle_gamma   90.00
#
_symmetry.space_group_name_H-M   'P 1'
#
loop_
_entity.id
_entity.type
_entity.pdbx_description
1 polymer ?
#
loop_
_entity_poly.entity_id
_entity_poly.type
_entity_poly.pdbx_seq_one_letter_code
_entity_poly.pdbx_strand_id
1 'polypeptide(L)' 'MKTIKIMSIIGIVLFSLLLLALLATIEIDLEAAAGFGLLGLLYGIALSIVGTVCASKANKDS' A
#
# COMPACT_ATOMS: atom_id res chain seq x y z
N MET A 1 15.45 -9.67 -2.80
CA MET A 1 14.16 -10.28 -2.38
C MET A 1 13.74 -9.95 -0.94
N LYS A 2 14.64 -9.89 0.05
CA LYS A 2 14.28 -9.59 1.46
C LYS A 2 13.58 -8.22 1.64
N THR A 3 14.03 -7.19 0.94
CA THR A 3 13.47 -5.82 1.00
C THR A 3 12.01 -5.74 0.59
N ILE A 4 11.62 -6.44 -0.49
CA ILE A 4 10.21 -6.49 -0.92
C ILE A 4 9.33 -7.16 0.11
N LYS A 5 9.78 -8.28 0.69
CA LYS A 5 9.00 -8.97 1.74
C LYS A 5 8.72 -8.03 2.92
N ILE A 6 9.71 -7.26 3.35
CA ILE A 6 9.56 -6.28 4.42
C ILE A 6 8.58 -5.17 4.02
N MET A 7 8.74 -4.59 2.82
CA MET A 7 7.82 -3.56 2.32
C MET A 7 6.39 -4.07 2.14
N SER A 8 6.19 -5.32 1.72
CA SER A 8 4.86 -5.92 1.64
C SER A 8 4.22 -6.09 3.02
N ILE A 9 4.97 -6.51 4.05
CA ILE A 9 4.44 -6.62 5.42
C ILE A 9 4.04 -5.24 5.95
N ILE A 10 4.90 -4.23 5.78
CA ILE A 10 4.59 -2.84 6.15
C ILE A 10 3.33 -2.36 5.42
N GLY A 11 3.22 -2.70 4.13
CA GLY A 11 2.05 -2.37 3.32
C GLY A 11 0.77 -3.00 3.81
N ILE A 12 0.79 -4.26 4.21
CA ILE A 12 -0.38 -4.94 4.77
C ILE A 12 -0.82 -4.25 6.07
N VAL A 13 0.12 -3.99 6.98
CA VAL A 13 -0.18 -3.33 8.26
C VAL A 13 -0.73 -1.92 8.04
N LEU A 14 -0.09 -1.12 7.19
CA LEU A 14 -0.51 0.24 6.88
C LEU A 14 -1.88 0.26 6.18
N PHE A 15 -2.10 -0.62 5.20
CA PHE A 15 -3.38 -0.72 4.50
C PHE A 15 -4.51 -1.10 5.44
N SER A 16 -4.30 -2.07 6.35
CA SER A 16 -5.31 -2.44 7.35
C SER A 16 -5.64 -1.27 8.28
N LEU A 17 -4.65 -0.50 8.74
CA LEU A 17 -4.89 0.68 9.57
C LEU A 17 -5.66 1.77 8.82
N LEU A 18 -5.28 2.05 7.57
CA LEU A 18 -5.96 3.04 6.73
C LEU A 18 -7.38 2.61 6.36
N LEU A 19 -7.62 1.31 6.17
CA LEU A 19 -8.95 0.77 5.91
C LEU A 19 -9.86 0.91 7.14
N LEU A 20 -9.34 0.64 8.34
CA LEU A 20 -10.07 0.86 9.58
C LEU A 20 -10.37 2.35 9.81
N ALA A 21 -9.39 3.23 9.55
CA ALA A 21 -9.59 4.67 9.63
C ALA A 21 -10.65 5.15 8.64
N LEU A 22 -10.57 4.71 7.37
CA LEU A 22 -11.57 4.99 6.34
C LEU A 22 -12.97 4.60 6.82
N LEU A 23 -13.15 3.36 7.29
CA LEU A 23 -14.45 2.86 7.72
C LEU A 23 -14.98 3.60 8.96
N ALA A 24 -14.10 4.01 9.87
CA ALA A 24 -14.47 4.80 11.04
C ALA A 24 -14.88 6.23 10.67
N THR A 25 -14.35 6.80 9.58
CA THR A 25 -14.61 8.19 9.17
C THR A 25 -15.68 8.34 8.09
N ILE A 26 -16.00 7.29 7.32
CA ILE A 26 -16.83 7.40 6.10
C ILE A 26 -18.22 8.01 6.33
N GLU A 27 -18.81 7.81 7.51
CA GLU A 27 -20.13 8.36 7.86
C GLU A 27 -20.06 9.69 8.63
N ILE A 28 -18.88 10.08 9.13
CA ILE A 28 -18.68 11.21 10.04
C ILE A 28 -18.00 12.39 9.34
N ASP A 29 -16.99 12.11 8.51
CA ASP A 29 -16.14 13.10 7.84
C ASP A 29 -15.67 12.54 6.49
N LEU A 30 -16.33 12.98 5.43
CA LEU A 30 -16.10 12.48 4.07
C LEU A 30 -14.73 12.93 3.53
N GLU A 31 -14.29 14.14 3.85
CA GLU A 31 -12.96 14.63 3.47
C GLU A 31 -11.85 13.80 4.13
N ALA A 32 -11.98 13.48 5.43
CA ALA A 32 -11.04 12.63 6.14
C ALA A 32 -11.01 11.21 5.56
N ALA A 33 -12.18 10.62 5.29
CA ALA A 33 -12.31 9.31 4.66
C ALA A 33 -11.62 9.28 3.29
N ALA A 34 -11.87 10.27 2.44
CA ALA A 34 -11.21 10.40 1.15
C ALA A 34 -9.67 10.51 1.30
N GLY A 35 -9.20 11.25 2.31
CA GLY A 35 -7.79 11.35 2.65
C GLY A 35 -7.15 9.99 2.99
N PHE A 36 -7.77 9.22 3.89
CA PHE A 36 -7.27 7.88 4.25
C PHE A 36 -7.30 6.90 3.06
N GLY A 37 -8.35 6.96 2.23
CA GLY A 37 -8.45 6.16 1.01
C GLY A 37 -7.33 6.49 0.01
N LEU A 38 -7.06 7.78 -0.22
CA LEU A 38 -6.00 8.23 -1.13
C LEU A 38 -4.60 7.84 -0.64
N LEU A 39 -4.35 7.93 0.67
CA LEU A 39 -3.08 7.48 1.26
C LEU A 39 -2.87 5.97 1.04
N GLY A 40 -3.91 5.16 1.19
CA GLY A 40 -3.85 3.72 0.93
C GLY A 40 -3.54 3.41 -0.53
N LEU A 41 -4.17 4.13 -1.45
CA LEU A 41 -3.94 4.02 -2.89
C LEU A 41 -2.49 4.38 -3.26
N LEU A 42 -1.98 5.51 -2.76
CA LEU A 42 -0.62 5.98 -3.04
C LEU A 42 0.43 4.95 -2.61
N TYR A 43 0.29 4.39 -1.41
CA TYR A 43 1.19 3.35 -0.92
C TYR A 43 1.09 2.07 -1.77
N GLY A 44 -0.13 1.65 -2.12
CA GLY A 44 -0.36 0.48 -2.97
C GLY A 44 0.28 0.60 -4.36
N ILE A 45 0.15 1.77 -4.99
CA ILE A 45 0.77 2.06 -6.30
C ILE A 45 2.30 1.99 -6.19
N ALA A 46 2.88 2.64 -5.18
CA ALA A 46 4.33 2.63 -4.97
C ALA A 46 4.87 1.20 -4.75
N LEU A 47 4.19 0.41 -3.91
CA LEU A 47 4.56 -0.99 -3.64
C LEU A 47 4.44 -1.86 -4.91
N SER A 48 3.39 -1.67 -5.71
CA SER A 48 3.20 -2.38 -6.97
C SER A 48 4.34 -2.12 -7.96
N ILE A 49 4.73 -0.84 -8.15
CA ILE A 49 5.85 -0.46 -9.03
C ILE A 49 7.15 -1.13 -8.57
N VAL A 50 7.48 -1.05 -7.27
CA VAL A 50 8.68 -1.68 -6.71
C VAL A 50 8.64 -3.20 -6.92
N GLY A 51 7.48 -3.81 -6.69
CA GLY A 51 7.23 -5.24 -6.94
C GLY A 51 7.54 -5.63 -8.37
N THR A 52 6.97 -4.91 -9.34
CA THR A 52 7.19 -5.15 -10.78
C THR A 52 8.65 -4.97 -11.16
N VAL A 53 9.28 -3.86 -10.77
CA VAL A 53 10.69 -3.57 -11.12
C VAL A 53 11.64 -4.65 -10.59
N CYS A 54 11.46 -5.10 -9.34
CA CYS A 54 12.29 -6.16 -8.80
C CYS A 54 11.99 -7.53 -9.43
N ALA A 55 10.74 -7.84 -9.75
CA ALA A 55 10.40 -9.06 -10.46
C ALA A 55 11.01 -9.09 -11.87
N SER A 56 11.00 -7.96 -12.58
CA SER A 56 11.64 -7.84 -13.89
C SER A 56 13.17 -7.99 -13.83
N LYS A 57 13.82 -7.49 -12.77
CA LYS A 57 15.26 -7.75 -12.55
C LYS A 57 15.54 -9.22 -12.26
N ALA A 58 14.75 -9.84 -11.39
CA ALA A 58 14.93 -11.26 -11.04
C ALA A 58 14.81 -12.20 -12.25
N ASN A 59 14.02 -11.85 -13.27
CA ASN A 59 13.88 -12.64 -14.50
C ASN A 59 15.01 -12.40 -15.53
N LYS A 60 15.77 -11.30 -15.43
CA LYS A 60 16.91 -11.02 -16.33
C LYS A 60 18.21 -11.66 -15.87
N ASP A 61 18.33 -11.92 -14.57
CA ASP A 61 19.52 -12.49 -13.93
C ASP A 61 19.39 -14.02 -13.69
N SER A 62 18.36 -14.66 -14.26
CA SER A 62 18.08 -16.12 -14.16
C SER A 62 18.16 -16.79 -15.52
#